data_AF-A0A9X3ASA5-F1
#
_entry.id   AF-A0A9X3ASA5-F1
#
_cell.length_a   1.000
_cell.length_b   1.000
_cell.length_c   1.000
_cell.angle_alpha   90.00
_cell.angle_beta   90.00
_cell.angle_gamma   90.00
#
_symmetry.space_group_name_H-M   'P 1'
#
loop_
_entity.id
_entity.type
_entity.pdbx_description
1 polymer ?
#
loop_
_entity_poly.entity_id
_entity_poly.type
_entity_poly.pdbx_seq_one_letter_code
_entity_poly.pdbx_strand_id
1 'polypeptide(L)'
;MTILTTPELAEKLAGGDSYIRTKDNVVKGLAITTELNPEAPEVIVVGNGPRIKANARLFLEQQEYVPVYLKQAVNAWKFLGKYKADRYSQDPKVIEQHRQHRPSEKVDGILFLSTEVSYDVEVTYPSFPAPEKRKKVELAAIEYVVTHYERQGYSVSDRQSDNCGYDLFVEKGKSVLKIEVKGTSFDEQRFFLSRNERAKSVDPLWRLAVVSSALDNPELSIYNTAEMEKTFGFEPLCWECRLPQT
;
A
#
# COMPACT_ATOMS: atom_id res chain seq x y z
N MET A 1 -4.79 -15.64 -1.51
CA MET A 1 -3.67 -15.12 -2.35
C MET A 1 -2.43 -15.98 -2.10
N THR A 2 -1.69 -16.33 -3.15
CA THR A 2 -0.54 -17.25 -3.08
C THR A 2 0.69 -16.58 -2.44
N ILE A 3 1.34 -17.28 -1.52
CA ILE A 3 2.64 -16.90 -0.94
C ILE A 3 3.73 -17.68 -1.67
N LEU A 4 4.77 -17.00 -2.14
CA LEU A 4 5.97 -17.61 -2.73
C LEU A 4 7.10 -17.68 -1.71
N THR A 5 7.86 -18.76 -1.76
CA THR A 5 9.16 -18.90 -1.10
C THR A 5 10.24 -18.09 -1.82
N THR A 6 11.39 -17.89 -1.19
CA THR A 6 12.51 -17.17 -1.82
C THR A 6 13.01 -17.87 -3.10
N PRO A 7 13.17 -19.21 -3.15
CA PRO A 7 13.52 -19.91 -4.38
C PRO A 7 12.48 -19.74 -5.50
N GLU A 8 11.19 -19.87 -5.21
CA GLU A 8 10.12 -19.69 -6.21
C GLU A 8 10.09 -18.25 -6.74
N LEU A 9 10.28 -17.25 -5.85
CA LEU A 9 10.38 -15.85 -6.29
C LEU A 9 11.62 -15.62 -7.16
N ALA A 10 12.75 -16.23 -6.81
CA ALA A 10 13.98 -16.14 -7.59
C ALA A 10 13.80 -16.73 -8.99
N GLU A 11 13.17 -17.90 -9.12
CA GLU A 11 12.83 -18.48 -10.42
C GLU A 11 11.93 -17.54 -11.22
N LYS A 12 10.93 -16.93 -10.57
CA LYS A 12 9.96 -16.04 -11.21
C LYS A 12 10.54 -14.70 -11.67
N LEU A 13 11.46 -14.10 -10.92
CA LEU A 13 12.01 -12.77 -11.16
C LEU A 13 13.48 -12.76 -11.62
N ALA A 14 14.01 -13.90 -12.05
CA ALA A 14 15.40 -14.05 -12.49
C ALA A 14 16.49 -13.88 -11.39
N GLY A 15 16.17 -14.24 -10.15
CA GLY A 15 17.13 -14.52 -9.08
C GLY A 15 17.89 -13.30 -8.54
N GLY A 16 18.93 -13.56 -7.73
CA GLY A 16 19.83 -12.54 -7.15
C GLY A 16 19.48 -12.05 -5.74
N ASP A 17 20.09 -10.95 -5.34
CA ASP A 17 19.94 -10.27 -4.03
C ASP A 17 19.39 -8.84 -4.15
N SER A 18 19.34 -8.29 -5.36
CA SER A 18 18.80 -6.95 -5.65
C SER A 18 17.28 -6.90 -5.46
N TYR A 19 16.74 -5.79 -4.95
CA TYR A 19 15.28 -5.60 -4.87
C TYR A 19 14.65 -5.18 -6.21
N ILE A 20 15.44 -4.61 -7.14
CA ILE A 20 15.09 -4.46 -8.56
C ILE A 20 15.76 -5.61 -9.30
N ARG A 21 14.98 -6.60 -9.74
CA ARG A 21 15.49 -7.85 -10.31
C ARG A 21 15.69 -7.70 -11.81
N THR A 22 16.85 -8.07 -12.31
CA THR A 22 17.25 -7.83 -13.70
C THR A 22 17.85 -9.09 -14.32
N LYS A 23 17.55 -9.34 -15.61
CA LYS A 23 18.21 -10.36 -16.42
C LYS A 23 18.30 -9.89 -17.86
N ASP A 24 19.46 -10.08 -18.47
CA ASP A 24 19.75 -9.68 -19.86
C ASP A 24 19.43 -8.20 -20.12
N ASN A 25 19.81 -7.34 -19.17
CA ASN A 25 19.53 -5.89 -19.17
C ASN A 25 18.04 -5.52 -19.23
N VAL A 26 17.17 -6.39 -18.70
CA VAL A 26 15.73 -6.14 -18.57
C VAL A 26 15.29 -6.33 -17.13
N VAL A 27 14.50 -5.40 -16.60
CA VAL A 27 13.86 -5.51 -15.30
C VAL A 27 12.74 -6.55 -15.38
N LYS A 28 12.82 -7.57 -14.51
CA LYS A 28 11.88 -8.69 -14.46
C LYS A 28 10.85 -8.57 -13.34
N GLY A 29 11.13 -7.75 -12.33
CA GLY A 29 10.20 -7.47 -11.23
C GLY A 29 10.90 -6.92 -9.99
N LEU A 30 10.11 -6.64 -8.97
CA LEU A 30 10.59 -6.11 -7.70
C LEU A 30 10.34 -7.09 -6.56
N ALA A 31 11.34 -7.22 -5.68
CA ALA A 31 11.28 -7.99 -4.44
C ALA A 31 11.60 -7.05 -3.27
N ILE A 32 10.57 -6.43 -2.71
CA ILE A 32 10.71 -5.30 -1.78
C ILE A 32 10.41 -5.71 -0.34
N THR A 33 11.21 -5.19 0.58
CA THR A 33 10.93 -5.18 2.01
C THR A 33 10.44 -3.80 2.44
N THR A 34 9.31 -3.74 3.14
CA THR A 34 8.72 -2.47 3.61
C THR A 34 9.47 -1.87 4.80
N GLU A 35 10.24 -2.66 5.55
CA GLU A 35 11.12 -2.14 6.63
C GLU A 35 12.09 -1.05 6.14
N LEU A 36 12.61 -1.24 4.93
CA LEU A 36 13.51 -0.28 4.30
C LEU A 36 12.74 0.74 3.45
N ASN A 37 11.62 0.35 2.85
CA ASN A 37 10.82 1.21 1.97
C ASN A 37 9.37 1.20 2.44
N PRO A 38 9.03 1.94 3.51
CA PRO A 38 7.70 1.87 4.12
C PRO A 38 6.62 2.38 3.15
N GLU A 39 6.93 3.36 2.31
CA GLU A 39 6.03 3.88 1.27
C GLU A 39 6.04 3.05 -0.03
N ALA A 40 6.69 1.88 -0.05
CA ALA A 40 6.65 1.01 -1.22
C ALA A 40 5.22 0.53 -1.52
N PRO A 41 4.90 0.24 -2.79
CA PRO A 41 5.77 0.36 -3.97
C PRO A 41 5.79 1.77 -4.60
N GLU A 42 4.85 2.65 -4.29
CA GLU A 42 4.73 3.98 -4.91
C GLU A 42 6.01 4.80 -4.79
N VAL A 43 6.71 4.66 -3.66
CA VAL A 43 7.96 5.37 -3.38
C VAL A 43 9.03 4.37 -2.96
N ILE A 44 10.14 4.37 -3.70
CA ILE A 44 11.31 3.56 -3.42
C ILE A 44 12.51 4.47 -3.14
N VAL A 45 13.10 4.31 -1.95
CA VAL A 45 14.31 5.05 -1.58
C VAL A 45 15.52 4.30 -2.14
N VAL A 46 16.14 4.87 -3.18
CA VAL A 46 17.24 4.25 -3.91
C VAL A 46 18.57 4.51 -3.18
N GLY A 47 19.28 3.44 -2.83
CA GLY A 47 20.58 3.53 -2.18
C GLY A 47 21.70 3.93 -3.14
N ASN A 48 22.80 4.45 -2.58
CA ASN A 48 23.96 4.97 -3.34
C ASN A 48 24.89 3.90 -3.97
N GLY A 49 24.57 2.61 -3.83
CA GLY A 49 25.37 1.52 -4.40
C GLY A 49 25.35 1.53 -5.94
N PRO A 50 26.49 1.32 -6.64
CA PRO A 50 26.55 1.43 -8.11
C PRO A 50 25.52 0.57 -8.86
N ARG A 51 25.37 -0.70 -8.45
CA ARG A 51 24.38 -1.63 -9.03
C ARG A 51 22.93 -1.20 -8.77
N ILE A 52 22.67 -0.67 -7.56
CA ILE A 52 21.33 -0.21 -7.18
C ILE A 52 20.90 0.97 -8.07
N LYS A 53 21.81 1.93 -8.26
CA LYS A 53 21.61 3.10 -9.13
C LYS A 53 21.38 2.71 -10.58
N ALA A 54 22.21 1.81 -11.11
CA ALA A 54 22.08 1.32 -12.48
C ALA A 54 20.72 0.65 -12.70
N ASN A 55 20.29 -0.20 -11.76
CA ASN A 55 19.00 -0.88 -11.86
C ASN A 55 17.80 0.08 -11.74
N ALA A 56 17.89 1.11 -10.91
CA ALA A 56 16.84 2.13 -10.80
C ALA A 56 16.67 2.94 -12.10
N ARG A 57 17.78 3.31 -12.75
CA ARG A 57 17.76 3.98 -14.06
C ARG A 57 17.23 3.08 -15.16
N LEU A 58 17.69 1.83 -15.20
CA LEU A 58 17.19 0.84 -16.16
C LEU A 58 15.67 0.66 -16.02
N PHE A 59 15.15 0.59 -14.79
CA PHE A 59 13.72 0.46 -14.58
C PHE A 59 12.94 1.69 -15.05
N LEU A 60 13.45 2.90 -14.79
CA LEU A 60 12.88 4.13 -15.32
C LEU A 60 12.89 4.15 -16.85
N GLU A 61 13.99 3.74 -17.49
CA GLU A 61 14.12 3.74 -18.95
C GLU A 61 13.19 2.72 -19.63
N GLN A 62 12.94 1.57 -18.97
CA GLN A 62 12.14 0.49 -19.55
C GLN A 62 10.67 0.88 -19.75
N GLN A 63 10.10 1.76 -18.92
CA GLN A 63 8.69 2.22 -19.02
C GLN A 63 7.63 1.10 -19.08
N GLU A 64 7.95 -0.10 -18.58
CA GLU A 64 7.04 -1.25 -18.56
C GLU A 64 6.56 -1.60 -17.15
N TYR A 65 5.35 -2.16 -17.07
CA TYR A 65 4.80 -2.72 -15.85
C TYR A 65 5.44 -4.07 -15.52
N VAL A 66 6.19 -4.12 -14.41
CA VAL A 66 6.83 -5.33 -13.90
C VAL A 66 6.15 -5.81 -12.62
N PRO A 67 6.12 -7.12 -12.34
CA PRO A 67 5.48 -7.63 -11.14
C PRO A 67 6.23 -7.23 -9.86
N VAL A 68 5.48 -6.86 -8.82
CA VAL A 68 6.00 -6.45 -7.51
C VAL A 68 5.56 -7.43 -6.43
N TYR A 69 6.54 -7.83 -5.61
CA TYR A 69 6.34 -8.71 -4.47
C TYR A 69 6.82 -8.04 -3.19
N LEU A 70 5.99 -8.12 -2.14
CA LEU A 70 6.33 -7.65 -0.81
C LEU A 70 6.69 -8.81 0.09
N LYS A 71 7.78 -8.66 0.85
CA LYS A 71 8.19 -9.62 1.87
C LYS A 71 7.19 -9.61 3.03
N GLN A 72 6.70 -10.78 3.39
CA GLN A 72 5.79 -10.99 4.53
C GLN A 72 6.56 -11.52 5.75
N ALA A 73 7.47 -12.46 5.50
CA ALA A 73 8.33 -13.09 6.50
C ALA A 73 9.56 -13.71 5.82
N VAL A 74 10.38 -14.43 6.58
CA VAL A 74 11.43 -15.29 6.00
C VAL A 74 10.77 -16.32 5.08
N ASN A 75 11.24 -16.42 3.83
CA ASN A 75 10.69 -17.30 2.80
C ASN A 75 9.19 -17.12 2.53
N ALA A 76 8.66 -15.90 2.69
CA ALA A 76 7.28 -15.60 2.37
C ALA A 76 7.16 -14.26 1.62
N TRP A 77 6.73 -14.33 0.37
CA TRP A 77 6.58 -13.20 -0.53
C TRP A 77 5.19 -13.20 -1.14
N LYS A 78 4.51 -12.06 -1.09
CA LYS A 78 3.15 -11.92 -1.60
C LYS A 78 3.14 -10.98 -2.80
N PHE A 79 2.46 -11.40 -3.87
CA PHE A 79 2.27 -10.56 -5.04
C PHE A 79 1.38 -9.38 -4.70
N LEU A 80 1.81 -8.17 -5.07
CA LEU A 80 1.07 -6.94 -4.85
C LEU A 80 0.35 -6.46 -6.11
N GLY A 81 1.01 -6.53 -7.26
CA GLY A 81 0.52 -5.96 -8.51
C GLY A 81 1.65 -5.73 -9.49
N LYS A 82 1.37 -5.07 -10.61
CA LYS A 82 2.40 -4.65 -11.57
C LYS A 82 2.57 -3.14 -11.52
N TYR A 83 3.83 -2.69 -11.59
CA TYR A 83 4.19 -1.28 -11.46
C TYR A 83 5.22 -0.91 -12.51
N LYS A 84 5.19 0.33 -12.96
CA LYS A 84 6.24 0.93 -13.79
C LYS A 84 6.89 2.09 -13.05
N ALA A 85 8.13 2.41 -13.40
CA ALA A 85 8.81 3.59 -12.88
C ALA A 85 8.47 4.82 -13.74
N ASP A 86 7.98 5.88 -13.11
CA ASP A 86 7.56 7.10 -13.81
C ASP A 86 8.58 8.23 -13.66
N ARG A 87 9.23 8.30 -12.50
CA ARG A 87 10.12 9.42 -12.17
C ARG A 87 11.22 8.98 -11.21
N TYR A 88 12.44 9.45 -11.46
CA TYR A 88 13.55 9.32 -10.53
C TYR A 88 14.06 10.72 -10.14
N SER A 89 13.87 11.10 -8.87
CA SER A 89 14.26 12.42 -8.36
C SER A 89 15.50 12.34 -7.49
N GLN A 90 16.48 13.19 -7.78
CA GLN A 90 17.66 13.40 -6.95
C GLN A 90 17.64 14.77 -6.26
N ASP A 91 16.47 15.42 -6.23
CA ASP A 91 16.30 16.70 -5.53
C ASP A 91 16.47 16.49 -4.02
N PRO A 92 17.38 17.21 -3.35
CA PRO A 92 17.58 17.11 -1.90
C PRO A 92 16.30 17.26 -1.07
N LYS A 93 15.35 18.10 -1.51
CA LYS A 93 14.08 18.28 -0.79
C LYS A 93 13.20 17.04 -0.88
N VAL A 94 13.12 16.44 -2.07
CA VAL A 94 12.36 15.21 -2.29
C VAL A 94 13.01 14.04 -1.53
N ILE A 95 14.34 13.98 -1.52
CA ILE A 95 15.08 13.01 -0.71
C ILE A 95 14.76 13.20 0.77
N GLU A 96 14.79 14.42 1.31
CA GLU A 96 14.50 14.65 2.73
C GLU A 96 13.08 14.21 3.11
N GLN A 97 12.10 14.46 2.23
CA GLN A 97 10.71 14.06 2.45
C GLN A 97 10.51 12.54 2.55
N HIS A 98 11.25 11.76 1.75
CA HIS A 98 10.99 10.31 1.61
C HIS A 98 12.10 9.41 2.16
N ARG A 99 13.28 9.94 2.50
CA ARG A 99 14.41 9.11 2.99
C ARG A 99 14.15 8.47 4.35
N GLN A 100 13.09 8.90 5.03
CA GLN A 100 12.73 8.40 6.35
C GLN A 100 13.92 8.62 7.30
N HIS A 101 14.32 7.57 8.02
CA HIS A 101 15.45 7.61 8.96
C HIS A 101 16.81 7.39 8.28
N ARG A 102 16.86 7.11 6.97
CA ARG A 102 18.11 6.76 6.28
C ARG A 102 18.98 8.01 6.09
N PRO A 103 20.27 7.99 6.45
CA PRO A 103 21.16 9.14 6.23
C PRO A 103 21.19 9.55 4.76
N SER A 104 21.14 10.85 4.48
CA SER A 104 21.04 11.39 3.12
C SER A 104 22.21 10.97 2.23
N GLU A 105 23.42 10.83 2.78
CA GLU A 105 24.61 10.40 2.06
C GLU A 105 24.56 8.92 1.60
N LYS A 106 23.62 8.14 2.14
CA LYS A 106 23.37 6.75 1.73
C LYS A 106 22.26 6.63 0.67
N VAL A 107 21.60 7.73 0.32
CA VAL A 107 20.50 7.79 -0.65
C VAL A 107 20.96 8.46 -1.94
N ASP A 108 20.75 7.83 -3.09
CA ASP A 108 21.04 8.42 -4.41
C ASP A 108 19.86 9.23 -4.95
N GLY A 109 18.64 8.81 -4.63
CA GLY A 109 17.41 9.45 -5.08
C GLY A 109 16.14 8.68 -4.68
N ILE A 110 14.99 9.20 -5.12
CA ILE A 110 13.67 8.64 -4.88
C ILE A 110 13.05 8.24 -6.21
N LEU A 111 12.73 6.95 -6.35
CA LEU A 111 12.07 6.39 -7.52
C LEU A 111 10.57 6.27 -7.25
N PHE A 112 9.77 6.93 -8.08
CA PHE A 112 8.31 6.95 -8.01
C PHE A 112 7.72 5.97 -9.01
N LEU A 113 6.79 5.14 -8.53
CA LEU A 113 6.13 4.11 -9.32
C LEU A 113 4.63 4.36 -9.42
N SER A 114 4.03 3.95 -10.53
CA SER A 114 2.57 3.85 -10.68
C SER A 114 2.14 2.42 -10.98
N THR A 115 0.92 2.11 -10.57
CA THR A 115 0.19 0.89 -10.98
C THR A 115 -0.65 1.17 -12.21
N GLU A 116 -1.10 0.11 -12.88
CA GLU A 116 -2.15 0.20 -13.89
C GLU A 116 -3.39 0.88 -13.29
N VAL A 117 -4.03 1.77 -14.06
CA VAL A 117 -5.24 2.49 -13.62
C VAL A 117 -6.37 1.49 -13.37
N SER A 118 -6.83 1.41 -12.12
CA SER A 118 -8.06 0.69 -11.78
C SER A 118 -9.22 1.68 -11.71
N TYR A 119 -10.36 1.29 -12.27
CA TYR A 119 -11.61 2.00 -12.09
C TYR A 119 -12.39 1.26 -11.02
N ASP A 120 -12.70 1.95 -9.92
CA ASP A 120 -13.60 1.40 -8.91
C ASP A 120 -15.06 1.69 -9.29
N VAL A 121 -15.93 0.75 -8.96
CA VAL A 121 -17.38 0.91 -9.11
C VAL A 121 -17.91 1.37 -7.76
N GLU A 122 -18.65 2.48 -7.75
CA GLU A 122 -19.42 2.85 -6.56
C GLU A 122 -20.55 1.85 -6.35
N VAL A 123 -20.45 1.05 -5.29
CA VAL A 123 -21.52 0.13 -4.89
C VAL A 123 -22.54 0.89 -4.05
N THR A 124 -23.71 1.15 -4.62
CA THR A 124 -24.87 1.68 -3.88
C THR A 124 -25.81 0.54 -3.50
N TYR A 125 -26.03 0.32 -2.21
CA TYR A 125 -27.02 -0.65 -1.72
C TYR A 125 -28.28 0.09 -1.23
N PRO A 126 -29.51 -0.40 -1.48
CA PRO A 126 -30.75 0.31 -1.14
C PRO A 126 -30.92 0.66 0.35
N SER A 127 -30.23 -0.07 1.24
CA SER A 127 -30.25 0.18 2.69
C SER A 127 -29.20 1.19 3.17
N PHE A 128 -28.42 1.81 2.27
CA PHE A 128 -27.43 2.79 2.72
C PHE A 128 -28.10 4.08 3.19
N PRO A 129 -27.62 4.67 4.28
CA PRO A 129 -28.04 6.00 4.68
C PRO A 129 -27.72 7.02 3.57
N ALA A 130 -28.46 8.14 3.58
CA ALA A 130 -28.29 9.22 2.61
C ALA A 130 -26.80 9.62 2.46
N PRO A 131 -26.33 10.02 1.26
CA PRO A 131 -24.93 10.33 1.00
C PRO A 131 -24.29 11.28 2.02
N GLU A 132 -25.04 12.29 2.47
CA GLU A 132 -24.59 13.23 3.50
C GLU A 132 -24.29 12.56 4.84
N LYS A 133 -25.13 11.60 5.27
CA LYS A 133 -24.90 10.85 6.50
C LYS A 133 -23.69 9.93 6.36
N ARG A 134 -23.48 9.30 5.19
CA ARG A 134 -22.26 8.50 4.94
C ARG A 134 -21.01 9.35 5.06
N LYS A 135 -21.00 10.53 4.45
CA LYS A 135 -19.87 11.47 4.52
C LYS A 135 -19.59 11.93 5.94
N LYS A 136 -20.63 12.19 6.75
CA LYS A 136 -20.46 12.50 8.18
C LYS A 136 -19.81 11.35 8.96
N VAL A 137 -20.24 10.12 8.71
CA VAL A 137 -19.66 8.91 9.34
C VAL A 137 -18.20 8.74 8.94
N GLU A 138 -17.88 8.90 7.67
CA GLU A 138 -16.51 8.81 7.14
C GLU A 138 -15.58 9.84 7.79
N LEU A 139 -15.98 11.11 7.80
CA LEU A 139 -15.21 12.18 8.43
C LEU A 139 -15.01 11.94 9.93
N ALA A 140 -16.06 11.53 10.65
CA ALA A 140 -15.97 11.23 12.08
C ALA A 140 -15.04 10.03 12.37
N ALA A 141 -15.08 8.99 11.52
CA ALA A 141 -14.19 7.84 11.66
C ALA A 141 -12.72 8.22 11.41
N ILE A 142 -12.45 9.02 10.37
CA ILE A 142 -11.10 9.54 10.08
C ILE A 142 -10.59 10.37 11.26
N GLU A 143 -11.37 11.35 11.73
CA GLU A 143 -10.99 12.21 12.86
C GLU A 143 -10.70 11.40 14.13
N TYR A 144 -11.53 10.38 14.40
CA TYR A 144 -11.34 9.49 15.54
C TYR A 144 -10.02 8.70 15.46
N VAL A 145 -9.70 8.15 14.28
CA VAL A 145 -8.47 7.38 14.06
C VAL A 145 -7.23 8.27 14.12
N VAL A 146 -7.28 9.46 13.52
CA VAL A 146 -6.20 10.47 13.62
C VAL A 146 -5.93 10.78 15.10
N THR A 147 -6.98 11.15 15.85
CA THR A 147 -6.88 11.47 17.28
C THR A 147 -6.32 10.29 18.08
N HIS A 148 -6.73 9.05 17.78
CA HIS A 148 -6.25 7.85 18.46
C HIS A 148 -4.73 7.68 18.33
N TYR A 149 -4.18 7.87 17.13
CA TYR A 149 -2.75 7.73 16.88
C TYR A 149 -1.93 8.93 17.38
N GLU A 150 -2.42 10.15 17.21
CA GLU A 150 -1.77 11.37 17.73
C GLU A 150 -1.63 11.34 19.25
N ARG A 151 -2.67 10.89 19.99
CA ARG A 151 -2.62 10.73 21.45
C ARG A 151 -1.56 9.72 21.91
N GLN A 152 -1.21 8.77 21.04
CA GLN A 152 -0.14 7.81 21.28
C GLN A 152 1.24 8.33 20.84
N GLY A 153 1.32 9.57 20.35
CA GLY A 153 2.55 10.24 19.93
C GLY A 153 3.03 9.84 18.54
N TYR A 154 2.12 9.39 17.66
CA TYR A 154 2.41 9.23 16.24
C TYR A 154 2.18 10.55 15.49
N SER A 155 2.93 10.78 14.42
CA SER A 155 2.56 11.73 13.37
C SER A 155 1.66 11.04 12.36
N VAL A 156 0.63 11.75 11.87
CA VAL A 156 -0.35 11.22 10.92
C VAL A 156 -0.37 12.11 9.68
N SER A 157 -0.23 11.50 8.50
CA SER A 157 -0.38 12.17 7.21
C SER A 157 -1.61 11.65 6.48
N ASP A 158 -2.41 12.56 5.93
CA ASP A 158 -3.55 12.25 5.06
C ASP A 158 -3.04 11.82 3.68
N ARG A 159 -3.58 10.71 3.17
CA ARG A 159 -3.26 10.08 1.87
C ARG A 159 -4.50 9.71 1.07
N GLN A 160 -5.69 10.18 1.46
CA GLN A 160 -6.95 9.80 0.84
C GLN A 160 -7.01 10.14 -0.66
N SER A 161 -6.32 11.19 -1.08
CA SER A 161 -6.23 11.62 -2.50
C SER A 161 -5.20 10.87 -3.34
N ASP A 162 -4.37 10.02 -2.73
CA ASP A 162 -3.12 9.56 -3.34
C ASP A 162 -3.29 8.22 -4.08
N ASN A 163 -4.48 7.63 -4.05
CA ASN A 163 -4.83 6.36 -4.67
C ASN A 163 -3.88 5.21 -4.28
N CYS A 164 -3.36 5.23 -3.05
CA CYS A 164 -2.40 4.25 -2.54
C CYS A 164 -3.04 3.07 -1.77
N GLY A 165 -4.39 3.03 -1.68
CA GLY A 165 -5.19 1.97 -1.05
C GLY A 165 -5.16 1.95 0.48
N TYR A 166 -4.90 3.12 1.07
CA TYR A 166 -5.04 3.43 2.49
C TYR A 166 -5.27 4.94 2.65
N ASP A 167 -5.93 5.34 3.73
CA ASP A 167 -6.30 6.73 4.00
C ASP A 167 -5.22 7.50 4.75
N LEU A 168 -4.56 6.87 5.72
CA LEU A 168 -3.63 7.53 6.63
C LEU A 168 -2.26 6.84 6.68
N PHE A 169 -1.20 7.64 6.65
CA PHE A 169 0.17 7.19 6.89
C PHE A 169 0.61 7.61 8.29
N VAL A 170 0.91 6.63 9.15
CA VAL A 170 1.09 6.84 10.58
C VAL A 170 2.50 6.43 10.98
N GLU A 171 3.25 7.34 11.64
CA GLU A 171 4.68 7.15 11.92
C GLU A 171 5.06 7.52 13.37
N LYS A 172 5.93 6.72 13.98
CA LYS A 172 6.53 7.01 15.29
C LYS A 172 7.91 6.38 15.38
N GLY A 173 8.95 7.21 15.21
CA GLY A 173 10.30 6.70 14.99
C GLY A 173 10.28 5.71 13.83
N LYS A 174 10.90 4.53 14.00
CA LYS A 174 10.98 3.51 12.93
C LYS A 174 9.67 2.75 12.67
N SER A 175 8.63 2.97 13.48
CA SER A 175 7.35 2.30 13.31
C SER A 175 6.49 3.06 12.30
N VAL A 176 6.03 2.36 11.27
CA VAL A 176 5.12 2.89 10.24
C VAL A 176 3.92 1.98 10.10
N LEU A 177 2.73 2.55 9.96
CA LEU A 177 1.50 1.85 9.62
C LEU A 177 0.77 2.58 8.48
N LYS A 178 0.12 1.81 7.61
CA LYS A 178 -0.75 2.30 6.54
C LYS A 178 -2.18 1.96 6.90
N ILE A 179 -2.99 2.96 7.25
CA ILE A 179 -4.32 2.74 7.82
C ILE A 179 -5.39 3.01 6.77
N GLU A 180 -6.16 1.98 6.45
CA GLU A 180 -7.45 2.11 5.77
C GLU A 180 -8.54 2.28 6.82
N VAL A 181 -9.36 3.32 6.71
CA VAL A 181 -10.37 3.68 7.71
C VAL A 181 -11.76 3.40 7.17
N LYS A 182 -12.54 2.60 7.91
CA LYS A 182 -13.95 2.34 7.62
C LYS A 182 -14.81 2.77 8.80
N GLY A 183 -15.86 3.54 8.54
CA GLY A 183 -16.81 3.99 9.55
C GLY A 183 -18.20 3.41 9.34
N THR A 184 -18.91 3.16 10.43
CA THR A 184 -20.34 2.81 10.43
C THR A 184 -21.08 3.52 11.57
N SER A 185 -22.36 3.84 11.36
CA SER A 185 -23.22 4.38 12.42
C SER A 185 -23.73 3.30 13.40
N PHE A 186 -23.58 2.03 13.06
CA PHE A 186 -24.09 0.91 13.84
C PHE A 186 -22.96 0.28 14.67
N ASP A 187 -23.34 -0.58 15.60
CA ASP A 187 -22.42 -1.48 16.33
C ASP A 187 -21.86 -2.57 15.39
N GLU A 188 -22.69 -3.06 14.47
CA GLU A 188 -22.28 -4.02 13.45
C GLU A 188 -21.23 -3.44 12.49
N GLN A 189 -20.09 -4.11 12.42
CA GLN A 189 -18.99 -3.77 11.50
C GLN A 189 -19.27 -4.30 10.08
N ARG A 190 -19.91 -3.46 9.27
CA ARG A 190 -20.16 -3.71 7.85
C ARG A 190 -19.59 -2.58 7.00
N PHE A 191 -18.74 -2.94 6.04
CA PHE A 191 -18.07 -2.00 5.15
C PHE A 191 -17.79 -2.63 3.79
N PHE A 192 -17.32 -1.82 2.84
CA PHE A 192 -16.83 -2.29 1.55
C PHE A 192 -15.35 -2.01 1.43
N LEU A 193 -14.64 -2.90 0.73
CA LEU A 193 -13.29 -2.64 0.28
C LEU A 193 -13.32 -2.45 -1.24
N SER A 194 -12.65 -1.39 -1.71
CA SER A 194 -12.42 -1.19 -3.14
C SER A 194 -11.46 -2.24 -3.70
N ARG A 195 -11.34 -2.34 -5.03
CA ARG A 195 -10.38 -3.27 -5.64
C ARG A 195 -8.96 -2.90 -5.23
N ASN A 196 -8.66 -1.60 -5.20
CA ASN A 196 -7.34 -1.10 -4.81
C ASN A 196 -7.04 -1.39 -3.34
N GLU A 197 -7.94 -1.03 -2.42
CA GLU A 197 -7.78 -1.30 -0.98
C GLU A 197 -7.55 -2.79 -0.71
N ARG A 198 -8.33 -3.67 -1.34
CA ARG A 198 -8.15 -5.12 -1.19
C ARG A 198 -6.82 -5.60 -1.76
N ALA A 199 -6.40 -5.10 -2.91
CA ALA A 199 -5.09 -5.45 -3.49
C ALA A 199 -3.93 -4.98 -2.60
N LYS A 200 -4.05 -3.79 -1.99
CA LYS A 200 -3.03 -3.18 -1.13
C LYS A 200 -2.98 -3.75 0.28
N SER A 201 -4.06 -4.39 0.73
CA SER A 201 -4.11 -5.06 2.03
C SER A 201 -3.03 -6.14 2.21
N VAL A 202 -2.33 -6.58 1.16
CA VAL A 202 -1.21 -7.53 1.27
C VAL A 202 0.05 -6.93 1.90
N ASP A 203 0.15 -5.61 2.00
CA ASP A 203 1.28 -4.96 2.63
C ASP A 203 1.30 -5.28 4.14
N PRO A 204 2.43 -5.77 4.70
CA PRO A 204 2.50 -6.12 6.12
C PRO A 204 2.35 -4.91 7.06
N LEU A 205 2.52 -3.68 6.57
CA LEU A 205 2.27 -2.44 7.32
C LEU A 205 0.81 -1.99 7.25
N TRP A 206 0.00 -2.59 6.37
CA TRP A 206 -1.40 -2.22 6.19
C TRP A 206 -2.28 -2.67 7.36
N ARG A 207 -3.16 -1.80 7.81
CA ARG A 207 -4.14 -2.07 8.85
C ARG A 207 -5.50 -1.54 8.43
N LEU A 208 -6.53 -2.32 8.73
CA LEU A 208 -7.91 -1.86 8.68
C LEU A 208 -8.28 -1.29 10.05
N ALA A 209 -8.66 -0.03 10.11
CA ALA A 209 -9.30 0.60 11.27
C ALA A 209 -10.80 0.70 11.02
N VAL A 210 -11.61 0.01 11.83
CA VAL A 210 -13.07 0.10 11.77
C VAL A 210 -13.57 0.87 12.98
N VAL A 211 -14.28 1.97 12.73
CA VAL A 211 -14.96 2.77 13.75
C VAL A 211 -16.45 2.47 13.72
N SER A 212 -16.93 1.69 14.69
CA SER A 212 -18.36 1.46 14.92
C SER A 212 -18.97 2.61 15.72
N SER A 213 -20.28 2.81 15.58
CA SER A 213 -21.02 3.89 16.26
C SER A 213 -20.36 5.28 16.11
N ALA A 214 -19.82 5.58 14.92
CA ALA A 214 -18.88 6.68 14.69
C ALA A 214 -19.41 8.09 15.02
N LEU A 215 -20.73 8.28 15.07
CA LEU A 215 -21.36 9.57 15.36
C LEU A 215 -21.83 9.74 16.80
N ASP A 216 -21.84 8.66 17.59
CA ASP A 216 -22.43 8.64 18.93
C ASP A 216 -21.36 8.23 19.96
N ASN A 217 -21.23 6.93 20.23
CA ASN A 217 -20.21 6.37 21.12
C ASN A 217 -19.20 5.54 20.32
N PRO A 218 -18.21 6.18 19.67
CA PRO A 218 -17.32 5.51 18.74
C PRO A 218 -16.46 4.44 19.41
N GLU A 219 -16.39 3.27 18.78
CA GLU A 219 -15.51 2.18 19.18
C GLU A 219 -14.57 1.83 18.02
N LEU A 220 -13.27 1.68 18.30
CA LEU A 220 -12.25 1.42 17.28
C LEU A 220 -11.73 0.00 17.39
N SER A 221 -11.81 -0.74 16.29
CA SER A 221 -11.16 -2.04 16.09
C SER A 221 -10.08 -1.90 15.02
N ILE A 222 -8.90 -2.50 15.24
CA ILE A 222 -7.78 -2.49 14.29
C ILE A 222 -7.42 -3.92 13.93
N TYR A 223 -7.29 -4.21 12.65
CA TYR A 223 -6.94 -5.53 12.12
C TYR A 223 -5.77 -5.45 11.15
N ASN A 224 -4.82 -6.38 11.25
CA ASN A 224 -3.92 -6.68 10.12
C ASN A 224 -4.65 -7.51 9.06
N THR A 225 -3.99 -7.76 7.92
CA THR A 225 -4.58 -8.50 6.79
C THR A 225 -5.10 -9.88 7.18
N ALA A 226 -4.33 -10.64 7.96
CA ALA A 226 -4.70 -12.01 8.35
C ALA A 226 -5.85 -12.00 9.35
N GLU A 227 -5.87 -11.04 10.28
CA GLU A 227 -6.98 -10.84 11.21
C GLU A 227 -8.25 -10.43 10.48
N MET A 228 -8.17 -9.49 9.54
CA MET A 228 -9.30 -9.10 8.70
C MET A 228 -9.86 -10.29 7.91
N GLU A 229 -8.98 -11.06 7.24
CA GLU A 229 -9.37 -12.24 6.46
C GLU A 229 -10.00 -13.35 7.30
N LYS A 230 -9.65 -13.43 8.59
CA LYS A 230 -10.22 -14.40 9.53
C LYS A 230 -11.55 -13.92 10.12
N THR A 231 -11.69 -12.62 10.36
CA THR A 231 -12.85 -12.02 11.04
C THR A 231 -14.02 -11.81 10.09
N PHE A 232 -13.77 -11.37 8.86
CA PHE A 232 -14.83 -10.94 7.93
C PHE A 232 -15.04 -11.92 6.77
N GLY A 233 -16.31 -12.10 6.40
CA GLY A 233 -16.68 -12.76 5.15
C GLY A 233 -16.56 -11.81 3.96
N PHE A 234 -16.00 -12.29 2.84
CA PHE A 234 -15.84 -11.52 1.61
C PHE A 234 -16.87 -11.95 0.57
N GLU A 235 -18.04 -11.33 0.59
CA GLU A 235 -19.09 -11.57 -0.41
C GLU A 235 -18.86 -10.69 -1.66
N PRO A 236 -18.74 -11.26 -2.86
CA PRO A 236 -18.59 -10.49 -4.09
C PRO A 236 -19.91 -9.81 -4.47
N LEU A 237 -19.90 -8.48 -4.58
CA LEU A 237 -21.11 -7.70 -4.91
C LEU A 237 -21.20 -7.27 -6.38
N CYS A 238 -20.07 -7.20 -7.08
CA CYS A 238 -20.00 -6.73 -8.46
C CYS A 238 -18.92 -7.50 -9.24
N TRP A 239 -19.21 -7.78 -10.51
CA TRP A 239 -18.25 -8.36 -11.46
C TRP A 239 -18.10 -7.42 -12.64
N GLU A 240 -16.86 -7.15 -13.01
CA GLU A 240 -16.54 -6.45 -14.26
C GLU A 240 -16.22 -7.47 -15.34
N CYS A 241 -16.97 -7.44 -16.44
CA CYS A 241 -16.76 -8.31 -17.60
C CYS A 241 -16.19 -7.50 -18.77
N ARG A 242 -15.00 -7.88 -19.27
CA ARG A 242 -14.36 -7.28 -20.45
C ARG A 242 -13.88 -8.38 -21.40
N LEU A 243 -13.72 -8.05 -22.68
CA LEU A 243 -13.00 -8.92 -23.61
C LEU A 243 -11.54 -9.11 -23.13
N PRO A 244 -10.94 -10.30 -23.27
CA PRO A 244 -9.54 -10.51 -22.95
C PRO A 244 -8.66 -9.53 -23.73
N GLN A 245 -7.81 -8.78 -23.03
CA GLN A 245 -6.75 -8.03 -23.68
C GLN A 245 -5.66 -9.03 -24.08
N THR A 246 -5.47 -9.19 -25.39
CA THR A 246 -4.36 -9.98 -25.99
C THR A 246 -3.02 -9.30 -25.77
#